data_AF-A0A6A4WSG2-F1
#
_entry.id   AF-A0A6A4WSG2-F1
#
_cell.length_a   1.000
_cell.length_b   1.000
_cell.length_c   1.000
_cell.angle_alpha   90.00
_cell.angle_beta   90.00
_cell.angle_gamma   90.00
#
_symmetry.space_group_name_H-M   'P 1'
#
loop_
_entity.id
_entity.type
_entity.pdbx_description
1 polymer ?
#
loop_
_entity_poly.entity_id
_entity_poly.type
_entity_poly.pdbx_seq_one_letter_code
_entity_poly.pdbx_strand_id
1 'polypeptide(L)'
;MITTLTIILHEVPHEIGDFAILVQSGVPRRRAIFLQLTTAVGALTGTVISLLAEGADSAATSRILPFTAGGFIYIATVSVIPELLEKTSVWQTVKELIALLVGIYMMVLIAEYE
;
A
#
# COMPACT_ATOMS: atom_id res chain seq x y z
N MET A 1 8.63 16.41 9.23
CA MET A 1 9.96 15.77 9.09
C MET A 1 9.90 14.31 9.52
N ILE A 2 9.45 14.00 10.75
CA ILE A 2 9.21 12.61 11.18
C ILE A 2 8.17 11.94 10.28
N THR A 3 7.00 12.56 10.12
CA THR A 3 5.93 12.13 9.21
C THR A 3 6.42 11.84 7.77
N THR A 4 7.19 12.75 7.19
CA THR A 4 7.78 12.60 5.84
C THR A 4 8.77 11.44 5.75
N LEU A 5 9.55 11.18 6.81
CA LEU A 5 10.49 10.07 6.86
C LEU A 5 9.74 8.74 7.00
N THR A 6 8.71 8.70 7.85
CA THR A 6 7.82 7.55 8.06
C THR A 6 7.13 7.14 6.76
N ILE A 7 6.32 8.02 6.19
CA ILE A 7 6.39 8.40 4.77
C ILE A 7 7.11 7.44 3.80
N ILE A 8 8.33 7.86 3.52
CA ILE A 8 9.26 7.22 2.60
C ILE A 8 9.60 5.80 3.03
N LEU A 9 9.74 5.53 4.34
CA LEU A 9 10.10 4.21 4.85
C LEU A 9 9.01 3.16 4.58
N HIS A 10 7.73 3.54 4.50
CA HIS A 10 6.67 2.61 4.14
C HIS A 10 6.39 2.57 2.63
N GLU A 11 6.55 3.68 1.91
CA GLU A 11 6.31 3.73 0.46
C GLU A 11 7.39 3.02 -0.36
N VAL A 12 8.68 3.13 0.01
CA VAL A 12 9.75 2.48 -0.78
C VAL A 12 9.60 0.96 -0.82
N PRO A 13 9.36 0.25 0.30
CA PRO A 13 9.09 -1.18 0.27
C PRO A 13 7.80 -1.53 -0.49
N HIS A 14 6.76 -0.70 -0.37
CA HIS A 14 5.47 -0.90 -1.03
C HIS A 14 5.63 -0.87 -2.57
N GLU A 15 6.26 0.18 -3.09
CA GLU A 15 6.51 0.35 -4.53
C GLU A 15 7.43 -0.73 -5.11
N ILE A 16 8.43 -1.20 -4.33
CA ILE A 16 9.28 -2.34 -4.73
C ILE A 16 8.45 -3.63 -4.79
N GLY A 17 7.52 -3.83 -3.87
CA GLY A 17 6.58 -4.96 -3.85
C GLY A 17 5.67 -4.96 -5.08
N ASP A 18 5.03 -3.83 -5.37
CA ASP A 18 4.16 -3.67 -6.55
C ASP A 18 4.92 -3.95 -7.85
N PHE A 19 6.15 -3.44 -7.97
CA PHE A 19 7.01 -3.72 -9.11
C PHE A 19 7.33 -5.21 -9.24
N ALA A 20 7.63 -5.90 -8.13
CA ALA A 20 7.89 -7.34 -8.12
C ALA A 20 6.66 -8.15 -8.58
N ILE A 21 5.46 -7.80 -8.09
CA ILE A 21 4.19 -8.43 -8.48
C ILE A 21 3.91 -8.21 -9.97
N LEU A 22 4.11 -7.00 -10.50
CA LEU A 22 3.93 -6.71 -11.93
C LEU A 22 4.87 -7.54 -12.81
N VAL A 23 6.14 -7.66 -12.42
CA VAL A 23 7.09 -8.48 -13.17
C VAL A 23 6.74 -9.97 -13.08
N GLN A 24 6.31 -10.44 -11.91
CA GLN A 24 5.91 -11.84 -11.68
C GLN A 24 4.63 -12.23 -12.43
N SER A 25 3.68 -11.31 -12.59
CA SER A 25 2.48 -11.49 -13.41
C SER A 25 2.74 -11.49 -14.93
N GLY A 26 4.00 -11.36 -15.37
CA GLY A 26 4.41 -11.46 -16.77
C GLY A 26 4.52 -10.12 -17.51
N VAL A 27 4.41 -8.99 -16.80
CA VAL A 27 4.61 -7.67 -17.42
C VAL A 27 6.11 -7.43 -17.66
N PRO A 28 6.53 -7.04 -18.88
CA PRO A 28 7.94 -6.74 -19.14
C PRO A 28 8.40 -5.55 -18.31
N ARG A 29 9.63 -5.62 -17.76
CA ARG A 29 10.20 -4.64 -16.81
C ARG A 29 9.96 -3.17 -17.21
N ARG A 30 10.18 -2.83 -18.48
CA ARG A 30 9.95 -1.47 -18.99
C ARG A 30 8.51 -1.02 -18.81
N ARG A 31 7.55 -1.89 -19.10
CA ARG A 31 6.12 -1.60 -18.95
C ARG A 31 5.71 -1.53 -17.48
N ALA A 32 6.28 -2.38 -16.61
CA ALA A 32 6.06 -2.29 -15.17
C ALA A 32 6.49 -0.92 -14.61
N ILE A 33 7.65 -0.40 -15.02
CA ILE A 33 8.10 0.96 -14.63
C ILE A 33 7.13 2.04 -15.11
N PHE A 34 6.63 1.96 -16.35
CA PHE A 34 5.65 2.94 -16.86
C PHE A 34 4.31 2.88 -16.13
N LEU A 35 3.85 1.69 -15.74
CA LEU A 35 2.64 1.52 -14.93
C LEU A 35 2.82 2.16 -13.55
N GLN A 36 3.97 1.94 -12.91
CA GLN A 36 4.29 2.54 -11.62
C GLN A 36 4.43 4.07 -11.69
N LEU A 37 4.96 4.59 -12.81
CA LEU A 37 4.98 6.04 -13.04
C LEU A 37 3.57 6.60 -13.19
N THR A 38 2.67 5.85 -13.83
CA THR A 38 1.27 6.27 -14.04
C THR A 38 0.52 6.37 -12.71
N THR A 39 0.71 5.38 -11.82
CA THR A 39 0.12 5.42 -10.47
C THR A 39 0.70 6.56 -9.64
N ALA A 40 2.01 6.80 -9.70
CA ALA A 40 2.66 7.93 -9.03
C ALA A 40 2.12 9.30 -9.51
N VAL A 41 1.91 9.47 -10.81
CA VAL A 41 1.28 10.69 -11.37
C VAL A 41 -0.17 10.83 -10.89
N GLY A 42 -0.90 9.72 -10.76
CA GLY A 42 -2.24 9.69 -10.16
C GLY A 42 -2.23 10.19 -8.70
N ALA A 43 -1.30 9.70 -7.88
CA ALA A 43 -1.15 10.12 -6.49
C ALA A 43 -0.77 11.61 -6.37
N LEU A 44 0.16 12.11 -7.20
CA LEU A 44 0.51 13.53 -7.27
C LEU A 44 -0.70 14.39 -7.67
N THR A 45 -1.45 13.95 -8.68
CA THR A 45 -2.65 14.67 -9.15
C THR A 45 -3.71 14.73 -8.04
N GLY A 46 -3.96 13.62 -7.35
CA GLY A 46 -4.87 13.58 -6.21
C GLY A 46 -4.45 14.51 -5.07
N THR A 47 -3.15 14.59 -4.80
CA THR A 47 -2.58 15.51 -3.80
C THR A 47 -2.80 16.97 -4.19
N VAL A 48 -2.53 17.33 -5.45
CA VAL A 48 -2.76 18.68 -5.96
C VAL A 48 -4.24 19.05 -5.90
N ILE A 49 -5.14 18.16 -6.33
CA ILE A 49 -6.59 18.39 -6.25
C ILE A 49 -7.02 18.59 -4.80
N SER A 50 -6.51 17.77 -3.86
CA SER A 50 -6.80 17.88 -2.43
C SER A 50 -6.37 19.22 -1.85
N LEU A 51 -5.17 19.70 -2.22
CA LEU A 51 -4.66 21.00 -1.78
C LEU A 51 -5.43 22.19 -2.39
N LEU A 52 -5.86 22.08 -3.65
CA LEU A 52 -6.65 23.12 -4.33
C LEU A 52 -8.10 23.17 -3.84
N ALA A 53 -8.62 22.06 -3.30
CA ALA A 53 -9.96 21.97 -2.73
C ALA A 53 -10.03 22.57 -1.31
N GLU A 54 -9.37 23.71 -1.07
CA GLU A 54 -9.35 24.43 0.23
C GLU A 54 -10.75 24.43 0.88
N GLY A 55 -10.87 23.85 2.07
CA GLY A 55 -12.13 23.75 2.80
C GLY A 55 -12.98 22.51 2.51
N ALA A 56 -12.43 21.47 1.87
CA ALA A 56 -13.05 20.14 1.82
C ALA A 56 -13.29 19.63 3.25
N ASP A 57 -14.53 19.82 3.69
CA ASP A 57 -15.01 19.62 5.04
C ASP A 57 -14.77 18.18 5.53
N SER A 58 -14.89 17.96 6.85
CA SER A 58 -14.78 16.63 7.50
C SER A 58 -15.56 15.51 6.79
N ALA A 59 -16.63 15.86 6.09
CA ALA A 59 -17.46 14.97 5.27
C ALA A 59 -16.75 14.36 4.06
N ALA A 60 -15.81 15.07 3.41
CA ALA A 60 -15.05 14.53 2.28
C ALA A 60 -14.06 13.45 2.78
N THR A 61 -13.29 13.78 3.82
CA THR A 61 -12.38 12.85 4.49
C THR A 61 -13.11 11.62 5.03
N SER A 62 -14.29 11.81 5.64
CA SER A 62 -15.13 10.72 6.16
C SER A 62 -15.63 9.75 5.08
N ARG A 63 -15.67 10.14 3.81
CA ARG A 63 -16.07 9.25 2.70
C ARG A 63 -14.87 8.65 1.99
N ILE A 64 -13.79 9.42 1.82
CA ILE A 64 -12.59 8.99 1.10
C ILE A 64 -11.81 7.96 1.91
N LEU A 65 -11.65 8.16 3.24
CA LEU A 65 -10.91 7.24 4.09
C LEU A 65 -11.46 5.79 4.10
N PRO A 66 -12.76 5.54 4.34
CA PRO A 66 -13.27 4.16 4.28
C PRO A 66 -13.24 3.59 2.87
N PHE A 67 -13.36 4.43 1.83
CA PHE A 67 -13.23 3.98 0.45
C PHE A 67 -11.80 3.50 0.13
N THR A 68 -10.77 4.27 0.49
CA THR A 68 -9.37 3.88 0.30
C THR A 68 -8.97 2.70 1.18
N ALA A 69 -9.39 2.69 2.45
CA ALA A 69 -9.16 1.56 3.36
C ALA A 69 -9.78 0.25 2.82
N GLY A 70 -11.02 0.31 2.31
CA GLY A 70 -11.67 -0.83 1.68
C GLY A 70 -10.93 -1.32 0.44
N GLY A 71 -10.39 -0.40 -0.38
CA GLY A 71 -9.53 -0.73 -1.52
C GLY A 71 -8.26 -1.50 -1.11
N PHE A 72 -7.56 -1.03 -0.08
CA PHE A 72 -6.37 -1.72 0.42
C PHE A 72 -6.70 -3.10 1.02
N ILE A 73 -7.81 -3.23 1.74
CA ILE A 73 -8.29 -4.53 2.24
C ILE A 73 -8.59 -5.47 1.08
N TYR A 74 -9.23 -4.98 0.00
CA TYR A 74 -9.52 -5.80 -1.18
C TYR A 74 -8.23 -6.29 -1.86
N ILE A 75 -7.26 -5.41 -2.09
CA ILE A 75 -5.96 -5.79 -2.69
C ILE A 75 -5.23 -6.81 -1.81
N ALA A 76 -5.17 -6.57 -0.49
CA ALA A 76 -4.53 -7.48 0.44
C ALA A 76 -5.18 -8.87 0.44
N THR A 77 -6.52 -8.93 0.42
CA THR A 77 -7.26 -10.20 0.53
C THR A 77 -7.38 -10.97 -0.78
N VAL A 78 -7.52 -10.29 -1.91
CA VAL A 78 -7.77 -10.93 -3.22
C VAL A 78 -6.50 -11.11 -4.03
N SER A 79 -5.50 -10.24 -3.86
CA SER A 79 -4.23 -10.34 -4.61
C SER A 79 -3.13 -10.96 -3.76
N VAL A 80 -2.90 -10.45 -2.53
CA VAL A 80 -1.73 -10.83 -1.74
C VAL A 80 -1.91 -12.15 -0.98
N ILE A 81 -3.04 -12.35 -0.28
CA ILE A 81 -3.28 -13.58 0.50
C ILE A 81 -3.25 -14.85 -0.37
N PRO A 82 -3.90 -14.91 -1.55
CA PRO A 82 -3.87 -16.11 -2.39
C PRO A 82 -2.47 -16.43 -2.90
N GLU A 83 -1.68 -15.40 -3.26
CA GLU A 83 -0.31 -15.56 -3.73
C GLU A 83 0.64 -16.04 -2.62
N LEU A 84 0.46 -15.57 -1.39
CA LEU A 84 1.17 -16.08 -0.21
C LEU A 84 0.81 -17.52 0.13
N LEU A 85 -0.45 -17.91 -0.05
CA LEU A 85 -0.93 -19.27 0.26
C LEU A 85 -0.68 -20.28 -0.87
N GLU A 86 -0.23 -19.84 -2.04
CA GLU A 86 0.03 -20.73 -3.16
C GLU A 86 1.31 -21.56 -2.90
N LYS A 87 1.15 -22.88 -2.73
CA LYS A 87 2.23 -23.87 -2.51
C LYS A 87 3.01 -23.72 -1.19
N THR A 88 2.39 -23.23 -0.13
CA THR A 88 3.04 -23.12 1.19
C THR A 88 2.79 -24.33 2.09
N SER A 89 3.80 -24.67 2.90
CA SER A 89 3.65 -25.62 4.00
C SER A 89 3.02 -24.92 5.20
N VAL A 90 2.35 -25.66 6.09
CA VAL A 90 1.72 -25.10 7.31
C VAL A 90 2.70 -24.24 8.12
N TRP A 91 3.98 -24.62 8.15
CA TRP A 91 5.03 -23.86 8.85
C TRP A 91 5.35 -22.52 8.18
N GLN A 92 5.27 -22.46 6.85
CA GLN A 92 5.48 -21.22 6.10
C GLN A 92 4.31 -20.25 6.31
N THR A 93 3.07 -20.75 6.29
CA THR A 93 1.87 -19.96 6.60
C THR A 93 1.93 -19.36 8.00
N VAL A 94 2.43 -20.12 8.99
CA VAL A 94 2.62 -19.59 10.36
C VAL A 94 3.63 -18.44 10.37
N LYS A 95 4.75 -18.55 9.64
CA LYS A 95 5.74 -17.45 9.53
C LYS A 95 5.15 -16.21 8.86
N GLU A 96 4.37 -16.38 7.79
CA GLU A 96 3.69 -15.29 7.09
C GLU A 96 2.67 -14.60 7.99
N LEU A 97 1.90 -15.36 8.76
CA LEU A 97 0.95 -14.82 9.73
C LEU A 97 1.66 -14.01 10.84
N ILE A 98 2.78 -14.53 11.36
CA ILE A 98 3.60 -13.81 12.34
C ILE A 98 4.18 -12.54 11.71
N ALA A 99 4.71 -12.61 10.49
CA ALA A 99 5.25 -11.45 9.78
C ALA A 99 4.16 -10.38 9.54
N LEU A 100 2.95 -10.79 9.17
CA LEU A 100 1.79 -9.91 9.04
C LEU A 100 1.47 -9.22 10.37
N LEU A 101 1.35 -9.98 11.47
CA LEU A 101 1.07 -9.43 12.80
C LEU A 101 2.17 -8.47 13.29
N VAL A 102 3.44 -8.77 13.01
CA VAL A 102 4.57 -7.88 13.30
C VAL A 102 4.47 -6.60 12.47
N GLY A 103 4.11 -6.70 11.19
CA GLY A 103 3.88 -5.54 10.33
C GLY A 103 2.75 -4.64 10.87
N ILE A 104 1.62 -5.23 11.26
CA ILE A 104 0.50 -4.51 11.88
C ILE A 104 0.96 -3.84 13.19
N TYR A 105 1.66 -4.57 14.05
CA TYR A 105 2.17 -4.03 15.32
C TYR A 105 3.12 -2.85 15.11
N MET A 106 4.02 -2.94 14.12
CA MET A 106 4.91 -1.83 13.74
C MET A 106 4.11 -0.60 13.27
N MET A 107 3.05 -0.79 12.48
CA MET A 107 2.19 0.33 12.03
C MET A 107 1.42 0.96 13.18
N VAL A 108 0.93 0.18 14.14
CA VAL A 108 0.29 0.70 15.36
C VAL A 108 1.28 1.49 16.21
N LEU A 109 2.49 0.97 16.41
CA LEU A 109 3.55 1.69 17.12
C LEU A 109 3.82 3.04 16.45
N ILE A 110 4.06 3.04 15.14
CA ILE A 110 4.31 4.29 14.39
C ILE A 110 3.15 5.28 14.60
N ALA A 111 1.90 4.84 14.50
CA ALA A 111 0.73 5.68 14.68
C ALA A 111 0.55 6.24 16.10
N GLU A 112 1.06 5.56 17.14
CA GLU A 112 1.06 6.08 18.52
C GLU A 112 2.19 7.10 18.77
N TYR A 113 3.31 7.00 18.05
CA TYR A 113 4.49 7.87 18.21
C TYR A 113 4.53 9.05 17.23
N GLU A 114 3.63 9.11 16.25
CA GLU A 114 3.45 10.19 15.26
C GLU A 114 2.42 11.24 15.73
#